data_AF-A0A1G2CM83-F1
#
_entry.id   AF-A0A1G2CM83-F1
#
_cell.length_a   1.000
_cell.length_b   1.000
_cell.length_c   1.000
_cell.angle_alpha   90.00
_cell.angle_beta   90.00
_cell.angle_gamma   90.00
#
_symmetry.space_group_name_H-M   'P 1'
#
loop_
_entity.id
_entity.type
_entity.pdbx_description
1 polymer ?
#
loop_
_entity_poly.entity_id
_entity_poly.type
_entity_poly.pdbx_seq_one_letter_code
_entity_poly.pdbx_strand_id
1 'polypeptide(L)'
;MPFISEILPNPKGSDQGAEWVELGNNGAEAVSLAGWTLRDASGKRMALRGEIAPGGYRVFEGPDLGLSLNNAEETLILLDPKGTAADTISWSAAPEGESFARDRSGFMWTQLLTPGAANRVEGAMFEDRLLLAREGTLVGASGISAVFGIALVLGLAAAFFAQHLNAKA
;
A
#
# COMPACT_ATOMS: atom_id res chain seq x y z
N MET A 1 -4.75 -4.45 -15.68
CA MET A 1 -3.51 -3.77 -16.08
C MET A 1 -2.57 -3.79 -14.87
N PRO A 2 -1.24 -3.87 -15.07
CA PRO A 2 -0.28 -3.68 -14.00
C PRO A 2 -0.42 -2.29 -13.38
N PHE A 3 -0.29 -2.21 -12.06
CA PHE A 3 -0.27 -0.95 -11.30
C PHE A 3 0.69 -1.09 -10.12
N ILE A 4 1.17 0.04 -9.58
CA ILE A 4 2.00 0.05 -8.37
C ILE A 4 1.08 -0.18 -7.16
N SER A 5 1.27 -1.30 -6.48
CA SER A 5 0.43 -1.75 -5.38
C SER A 5 0.96 -1.21 -4.05
N GLU A 6 2.21 -1.47 -3.74
CA GLU A 6 2.82 -1.14 -2.45
C GLU A 6 4.33 -0.96 -2.63
N ILE A 7 4.96 -0.09 -1.85
CA ILE A 7 6.41 0.08 -1.84
C ILE A 7 6.94 0.19 -0.42
N LEU A 8 8.19 -0.23 -0.19
CA LEU A 8 8.92 0.02 1.06
C LEU A 8 10.23 0.75 0.72
N PRO A 9 10.25 2.10 0.75
CA PRO A 9 11.48 2.86 0.46
C PRO A 9 12.49 2.85 1.59
N ASN A 10 12.02 2.80 2.84
CA ASN A 10 12.86 2.98 4.01
C ASN A 10 12.69 1.79 4.97
N PRO A 11 13.26 0.60 4.67
CA PRO A 11 13.15 -0.56 5.55
C PRO A 11 13.79 -0.30 6.93
N LYS A 12 13.31 -0.98 7.98
CA LYS A 12 13.90 -0.84 9.33
C LYS A 12 15.32 -1.42 9.38
N GLY A 13 16.22 -0.72 10.07
CA GLY A 13 17.53 -1.25 10.46
C GLY A 13 18.64 -0.97 9.44
N SER A 14 19.83 -1.53 9.71
CA SER A 14 21.06 -1.23 8.95
C SER A 14 21.13 -1.88 7.57
N ASP A 15 20.26 -2.84 7.27
CA ASP A 15 20.22 -3.54 5.99
C ASP A 15 19.44 -2.69 4.97
N GLN A 16 20.11 -1.66 4.47
CA GLN A 16 19.66 -0.73 3.40
C GLN A 16 19.26 -1.41 2.07
N GLY A 17 19.23 -2.74 1.99
CA GLY A 17 18.97 -3.52 0.78
C GLY A 17 17.59 -4.19 0.70
N ALA A 18 16.72 -3.99 1.70
CA ALA A 18 15.38 -4.58 1.75
C ALA A 18 14.30 -3.65 1.17
N GLU A 19 14.69 -2.67 0.35
CA GLU A 19 13.75 -1.86 -0.41
C GLU A 19 13.03 -2.73 -1.43
N TRP A 20 11.74 -2.47 -1.63
CA TRP A 20 10.96 -3.19 -2.61
C TRP A 20 9.83 -2.38 -3.21
N VAL A 21 9.45 -2.79 -4.42
CA VAL A 21 8.28 -2.31 -5.15
C VAL A 21 7.42 -3.50 -5.52
N GLU A 22 6.14 -3.42 -5.22
CA GLU A 22 5.14 -4.39 -5.62
C GLU A 22 4.27 -3.84 -6.75
N LEU A 23 4.09 -4.68 -7.78
CA LEU A 23 3.08 -4.46 -8.81
C LEU A 23 1.91 -5.42 -8.62
N GLY A 24 0.70 -4.91 -8.75
CA GLY A 24 -0.53 -5.72 -8.78
C GLY A 24 -1.12 -5.80 -10.19
N ASN A 25 -1.98 -6.79 -10.42
CA ASN A 25 -2.78 -6.89 -11.65
C ASN A 25 -4.27 -6.97 -11.32
N ASN A 26 -5.01 -5.91 -11.61
CA ASN A 26 -6.46 -5.85 -11.40
C ASN A 26 -7.29 -6.42 -12.56
N GLY A 27 -6.65 -6.99 -13.58
CA GLY A 27 -7.31 -7.61 -14.73
C GLY A 27 -7.76 -9.05 -14.46
N ALA A 28 -8.65 -9.55 -15.32
CA ALA A 28 -9.12 -10.93 -15.31
C ALA A 28 -8.16 -11.92 -16.02
N GLU A 29 -7.14 -11.40 -16.70
CA GLU A 29 -6.13 -12.18 -17.42
C GLU A 29 -4.74 -11.92 -16.84
N ALA A 30 -3.84 -12.90 -16.98
CA ALA A 30 -2.47 -12.74 -16.59
C ALA A 30 -1.77 -11.70 -17.49
N VAL A 31 -0.83 -10.95 -16.91
CA VAL A 31 -0.11 -9.90 -17.65
C VAL A 31 1.39 -10.14 -17.63
N SER A 32 1.96 -10.30 -18.82
CA SER A 32 3.40 -10.31 -19.00
C SER A 32 3.97 -8.91 -18.80
N LEU A 33 5.07 -8.83 -18.05
CA LEU A 33 5.79 -7.58 -17.80
C LEU A 33 6.89 -7.32 -18.84
N ALA A 34 6.98 -8.12 -19.90
CA ALA A 34 7.93 -7.90 -20.98
C ALA A 34 7.74 -6.50 -21.60
N GLY A 35 8.82 -5.70 -21.61
CA GLY A 35 8.83 -4.33 -22.12
C GLY A 35 8.34 -3.27 -21.14
N TRP A 36 7.72 -3.66 -20.02
CA TRP A 36 7.36 -2.72 -18.96
C TRP A 36 8.62 -2.26 -18.21
N THR A 37 8.60 -1.02 -17.71
CA THR A 37 9.72 -0.47 -16.93
C THR A 37 9.23 0.35 -15.74
N LEU A 38 10.00 0.35 -14.65
CA LEU A 38 9.91 1.36 -13.60
C LEU A 38 10.93 2.47 -13.89
N ARG A 39 10.55 3.72 -13.60
CA ARG A 39 11.42 4.88 -13.74
C ARG A 39 11.34 5.75 -12.48
N ASP A 40 12.49 6.08 -11.89
CA ASP A 40 12.59 7.02 -10.77
C ASP A 40 12.67 8.49 -11.23
N ALA A 41 12.67 9.44 -10.30
CA ALA A 41 12.74 10.87 -10.58
C ALA A 41 14.06 11.30 -11.25
N SER A 42 15.15 10.54 -11.08
CA SER A 42 16.42 10.78 -11.77
C SER A 42 16.35 10.41 -13.26
N GLY A 43 15.31 9.66 -13.66
CA GLY A 43 15.12 9.13 -15.00
C GLY A 43 15.76 7.76 -15.23
N LYS A 44 16.40 7.17 -14.21
CA LYS A 44 16.91 5.80 -14.26
C LYS A 44 15.74 4.85 -14.49
N ARG A 45 15.93 3.87 -15.38
CA ARG A 45 14.91 2.87 -15.71
C ARG A 45 15.37 1.48 -15.33
N MET A 46 14.44 0.70 -14.80
CA MET A 46 14.60 -0.71 -14.52
C MET A 46 13.60 -1.48 -15.38
N ALA A 47 14.10 -2.47 -16.13
CA ALA A 47 13.26 -3.36 -16.92
C ALA A 47 12.59 -4.40 -16.02
N LEU A 48 11.28 -4.54 -16.16
CA LEU A 48 10.50 -5.51 -15.41
C LEU A 48 10.56 -6.88 -16.11
N ARG A 49 10.41 -7.93 -15.31
CA ARG A 49 10.47 -9.33 -15.78
C ARG A 49 9.38 -10.14 -15.12
N GLY A 50 8.98 -11.22 -15.80
CA GLY A 50 7.99 -12.16 -15.33
C GLY A 50 6.56 -11.79 -15.71
N GLU A 51 5.62 -12.35 -14.97
CA GLU A 51 4.18 -12.26 -15.21
C GLU A 51 3.47 -12.03 -13.87
N ILE A 52 2.31 -11.38 -13.92
CA ILE A 52 1.40 -11.23 -12.79
C ILE A 52 0.07 -11.92 -13.14
N ALA A 53 -0.32 -12.91 -12.35
CA ALA A 53 -1.60 -13.61 -12.50
C ALA A 53 -2.80 -12.65 -12.36
N PRO A 54 -4.01 -13.04 -12.80
CA PRO A 54 -5.23 -12.29 -12.50
C PRO A 54 -5.40 -12.07 -11.00
N GLY A 55 -5.57 -10.82 -10.55
CA GLY A 55 -5.63 -10.48 -9.13
C GLY A 55 -4.34 -10.72 -8.34
N GLY A 56 -3.25 -11.08 -9.02
CA GLY A 56 -1.97 -11.41 -8.41
C GLY A 56 -1.09 -10.19 -8.17
N TYR A 57 0.01 -10.45 -7.48
CA TYR A 57 1.03 -9.47 -7.10
C TYR A 57 2.42 -9.98 -7.44
N ARG A 58 3.34 -9.04 -7.68
CA ARG A 58 4.75 -9.35 -7.91
C ARG A 58 5.64 -8.31 -7.27
N VAL A 59 6.53 -8.80 -6.40
CA VAL A 59 7.50 -8.00 -5.66
C VAL A 59 8.83 -7.97 -6.40
N PHE A 60 9.44 -6.78 -6.45
CA PHE A 60 10.79 -6.53 -6.94
C PHE A 60 11.61 -5.95 -5.80
N GLU A 61 12.66 -6.66 -5.40
CA GLU A 61 13.52 -6.31 -4.26
C GLU A 61 14.98 -6.64 -4.56
N GLY A 62 15.91 -6.07 -3.78
CA GLY A 62 17.34 -6.36 -3.92
C GLY A 62 17.86 -6.18 -5.36
N PRO A 63 18.64 -7.14 -5.91
CA PRO A 63 19.15 -7.05 -7.27
C PRO A 63 18.07 -7.01 -8.35
N ASP A 64 16.88 -7.56 -8.09
CA ASP A 64 15.78 -7.57 -9.05
C ASP A 64 15.16 -6.18 -9.19
N LEU A 65 15.12 -5.37 -8.11
CA LEU A 65 14.65 -3.99 -8.14
C LEU A 65 15.59 -3.09 -8.94
N GLY A 66 16.91 -3.16 -8.71
CA GLY A 66 17.90 -2.37 -9.46
C GLY A 66 17.72 -0.85 -9.41
N LEU A 67 16.79 -0.34 -8.58
CA LEU A 67 16.56 1.06 -8.23
C LEU A 67 16.87 1.22 -6.75
N SER A 68 17.22 2.44 -6.35
CA SER A 68 17.31 2.83 -4.95
C SER A 68 16.21 3.86 -4.72
N LEU A 69 15.30 3.56 -3.81
CA LEU A 69 14.15 4.41 -3.53
C LEU A 69 14.57 5.49 -2.52
N ASN A 70 14.34 6.76 -2.85
CA ASN A 70 14.73 7.83 -1.94
C ASN A 70 13.79 7.89 -0.72
N ASN A 71 14.37 8.01 0.48
CA ASN A 71 13.62 8.23 1.72
C ASN A 71 12.96 9.62 1.79
N ALA A 72 13.38 10.55 0.94
CA ALA A 72 12.86 11.92 0.85
C ALA A 72 11.90 12.04 -0.34
N GLU A 73 11.91 13.18 -1.02
CA GLU A 73 11.11 13.40 -2.22
C GLU A 73 11.51 12.44 -3.36
N GLU A 74 10.53 11.74 -3.91
CA GLU A 74 10.70 10.80 -5.01
C GLU A 74 9.43 10.71 -5.85
N THR A 75 9.58 10.29 -7.11
CA THR A 75 8.48 9.92 -7.99
C THR A 75 8.82 8.65 -8.74
N LEU A 76 8.00 7.61 -8.56
CA LEU A 76 8.13 6.35 -9.26
C LEU A 76 7.04 6.24 -10.34
N ILE A 77 7.46 5.95 -11.57
CA ILE A 77 6.57 5.87 -12.72
C ILE A 77 6.64 4.47 -13.32
N LEU A 78 5.50 3.81 -13.43
CA LEU A 78 5.34 2.58 -14.19
C LEU A 78 5.04 2.93 -15.65
N LEU A 79 5.90 2.50 -16.56
CA LEU A 79 5.77 2.72 -18.00
C LEU A 79 5.36 1.42 -18.69
N ASP A 80 4.40 1.52 -19.60
CA ASP A 80 4.01 0.44 -20.50
C ASP A 80 5.10 0.14 -21.56
N PRO A 81 4.95 -0.93 -22.38
CA PRO A 81 5.93 -1.26 -23.42
C PRO A 81 6.11 -0.21 -24.51
N LYS A 82 5.20 0.76 -24.63
CA LYS A 82 5.30 1.90 -25.56
C LYS A 82 6.00 3.10 -24.90
N GLY A 83 6.37 3.00 -23.63
CA GLY A 83 6.96 4.08 -22.84
C GLY A 83 5.94 5.11 -22.32
N THR A 84 4.65 4.79 -22.34
CA THR A 84 3.58 5.63 -21.81
C THR A 84 3.41 5.36 -20.32
N ALA A 85 3.19 6.40 -19.51
CA ALA A 85 2.92 6.23 -18.09
C ALA A 85 1.58 5.51 -17.88
N ALA A 86 1.66 4.32 -17.28
CA ALA A 86 0.51 3.53 -16.87
C ALA A 86 0.10 3.84 -15.43
N ASP A 87 1.08 4.16 -14.56
CA ASP A 87 0.84 4.52 -13.18
C ASP A 87 1.97 5.42 -12.65
N THR A 88 1.69 6.23 -11.64
CA THR A 88 2.66 7.14 -11.05
C THR A 88 2.34 7.37 -9.58
N ILE A 89 3.38 7.32 -8.76
CA ILE A 89 3.30 7.61 -7.33
C ILE A 89 4.42 8.57 -6.95
N SER A 90 4.15 9.41 -5.97
CA SER A 90 5.13 10.35 -5.41
C SER A 90 4.97 10.41 -3.90
N TRP A 91 6.08 10.61 -3.20
CA TRP A 91 6.10 10.88 -1.78
C TRP A 91 7.14 11.95 -1.47
N SER A 92 6.98 12.64 -0.34
CA SER A 92 7.91 13.69 0.12
C SER A 92 8.81 13.22 1.26
N ALA A 93 8.39 12.18 1.99
CA ALA A 93 9.16 11.52 3.04
C ALA A 93 8.61 10.10 3.26
N ALA A 94 9.52 9.13 3.38
CA ALA A 94 9.22 7.74 3.69
C ALA A 94 9.58 7.43 5.16
N PRO A 95 8.57 7.18 6.03
CA PRO A 95 8.82 6.76 7.40
C PRO A 95 9.58 5.43 7.43
N GLU A 96 10.49 5.29 8.40
CA GLU A 96 11.24 4.05 8.56
C GLU A 96 10.31 2.89 8.94
N GLY A 97 10.39 1.81 8.17
CA GLY A 97 9.65 0.59 8.40
C GLY A 97 8.20 0.62 8.00
N GLU A 98 7.77 1.65 7.26
CA GLU A 98 6.41 1.75 6.74
C GLU A 98 6.40 1.62 5.22
N SER A 99 5.44 0.86 4.72
CA SER A 99 5.17 0.77 3.30
C SER A 99 4.13 1.79 2.87
N PHE A 100 4.24 2.27 1.63
CA PHE A 100 3.24 3.14 1.02
C PHE A 100 2.29 2.25 0.20
N ALA A 101 1.16 1.90 0.79
CA ALA A 101 0.23 0.92 0.25
C ALA A 101 -0.97 1.61 -0.40
N ARG A 102 -1.34 1.15 -1.60
CA ARG A 102 -2.54 1.59 -2.32
C ARG A 102 -3.79 0.92 -1.74
N ASP A 103 -4.83 1.69 -1.45
CA ASP A 103 -6.17 1.21 -1.15
C ASP A 103 -7.21 1.82 -2.12
N ARG A 104 -8.50 1.71 -1.79
CA ARG A 104 -9.59 2.30 -2.60
C ARG A 104 -9.62 3.83 -2.58
N SER A 105 -9.00 4.46 -1.58
CA SER A 105 -9.01 5.90 -1.35
C SER A 105 -7.74 6.61 -1.84
N GLY A 106 -6.64 5.87 -2.00
CA GLY A 106 -5.36 6.42 -2.45
C GLY A 106 -4.19 5.60 -1.91
N PHE A 107 -3.05 6.26 -1.68
CA PHE A 107 -1.94 5.65 -0.98
C PHE A 107 -1.88 6.11 0.47
N MET A 108 -1.53 5.19 1.36
CA MET A 108 -1.36 5.46 2.78
C MET A 108 -0.10 4.77 3.29
N TRP A 109 0.62 5.45 4.17
CA TRP A 109 1.71 4.82 4.93
C TRP A 109 1.14 3.87 5.95
N THR A 110 1.74 2.69 6.08
CA THR A 110 1.30 1.67 7.04
C THR A 110 2.46 0.79 7.50
N GLN A 111 2.34 0.26 8.72
CA GLN A 111 3.25 -0.75 9.27
C GLN A 111 2.84 -2.18 8.88
N LEU A 112 1.71 -2.34 8.18
CA LEU A 112 1.20 -3.61 7.71
C LEU A 112 1.72 -3.90 6.31
N LEU A 113 2.95 -4.39 6.23
CA LEU A 113 3.58 -4.76 4.96
C LEU A 113 2.88 -5.98 4.36
N THR A 114 2.52 -5.91 3.08
CA THR A 114 1.78 -6.98 2.37
C THR A 114 2.47 -7.50 1.09
N PRO A 115 3.79 -7.77 1.09
CA PRO A 115 4.48 -8.26 -0.10
C PRO A 115 3.90 -9.59 -0.60
N GLY A 116 3.53 -9.62 -1.87
CA GLY A 116 2.91 -10.74 -2.56
C GLY A 116 1.40 -10.89 -2.32
N ALA A 117 0.75 -9.94 -1.66
CA ALA A 117 -0.65 -10.06 -1.23
C ALA A 117 -1.43 -8.76 -1.37
N ALA A 118 -2.75 -8.84 -1.17
CA ALA A 118 -3.59 -7.64 -1.18
C ALA A 118 -3.30 -6.72 0.00
N ASN A 119 -3.21 -5.42 -0.29
CA ASN A 119 -2.88 -4.38 0.68
C ASN A 119 -3.81 -4.35 1.89
N ARG A 120 -3.22 -4.13 3.06
CA ARG A 120 -3.94 -3.95 4.33
C ARG A 120 -3.53 -2.63 4.97
N VAL A 121 -4.43 -1.64 4.94
CA VAL A 121 -4.21 -0.37 5.66
C VAL A 121 -5.02 -0.38 6.96
N GLU A 122 -4.43 0.10 8.07
CA GLU A 122 -5.07 0.03 9.40
C GLU A 122 -6.47 0.67 9.43
N GLY A 123 -6.73 1.69 8.61
CA GLY A 123 -8.07 2.30 8.48
C GLY A 123 -9.15 1.35 7.96
N ALA A 124 -8.81 0.42 7.06
CA ALA A 124 -9.75 -0.56 6.50
C ALA A 124 -10.14 -1.65 7.51
N MET A 125 -9.24 -1.97 8.46
CA MET A 125 -9.51 -2.98 9.49
C MET A 125 -10.50 -2.50 10.55
N PHE A 126 -10.58 -1.19 10.81
CA PHE A 126 -11.58 -0.65 11.76
C PHE A 126 -12.98 -0.60 11.15
N GLU A 127 -13.11 -0.22 9.88
CA GLU A 127 -14.40 -0.19 9.18
C GLU A 127 -14.95 -1.60 8.93
N ASP A 128 -14.12 -2.57 8.50
CA ASP A 128 -14.57 -3.95 8.31
C ASP A 128 -14.98 -4.61 9.64
N ARG A 129 -14.26 -4.35 10.75
CA ARG A 129 -14.67 -4.84 12.07
C ARG A 129 -15.90 -4.12 12.61
N LEU A 130 -16.13 -2.86 12.26
CA LEU A 130 -17.34 -2.13 12.65
C LEU A 130 -18.56 -2.61 11.85
N LEU A 131 -18.40 -2.92 10.56
CA LEU A 131 -19.45 -3.50 9.71
C LEU A 131 -19.84 -4.90 10.17
N LEU A 132 -18.86 -5.78 10.47
CA LEU A 132 -19.13 -7.12 11.00
C LEU A 132 -19.82 -7.07 12.38
N ALA A 133 -19.50 -6.08 13.21
CA ALA A 133 -20.17 -5.86 14.49
C ALA A 133 -21.61 -5.30 14.32
N ARG A 134 -21.88 -4.55 13.25
CA ARG A 134 -23.21 -4.01 12.91
C ARG A 134 -24.12 -5.04 12.26
N GLU A 135 -23.57 -6.00 11.52
CA GLU A 135 -24.32 -7.05 10.83
C GLU A 135 -24.53 -8.33 11.66
N GLY A 136 -24.11 -8.34 12.93
CA GLY A 136 -24.57 -9.33 13.91
C GLY A 136 -24.18 -10.78 13.61
N THR A 137 -23.10 -11.04 12.88
CA THR A 137 -22.64 -12.42 12.67
C THR A 137 -21.73 -12.83 13.82
N LEU A 138 -22.35 -13.26 14.92
CA LEU A 138 -21.70 -14.09 15.94
C LEU A 138 -21.41 -15.46 15.31
N VAL A 139 -20.26 -15.64 14.65
CA VAL A 139 -19.77 -17.00 14.42
C VAL A 139 -19.25 -17.50 15.76
N GLY A 140 -20.05 -18.35 16.40
CA GLY A 140 -19.70 -19.01 17.64
C GLY A 140 -18.39 -19.77 17.50
N ALA A 141 -17.41 -19.39 18.28
CA ALA A 141 -16.33 -20.26 18.70
C ALA A 141 -16.28 -20.19 20.22
N SER A 142 -16.79 -21.24 20.85
CA SER A 142 -16.59 -21.53 22.25
C SER A 142 -15.09 -21.57 22.55
N GLY A 143 -14.64 -20.65 23.42
CA GLY A 143 -13.42 -20.79 24.20
C GLY A 143 -12.16 -20.24 23.54
N ILE A 144 -11.81 -18.99 23.89
CA ILE A 144 -10.57 -18.60 24.61
C ILE A 144 -10.37 -17.09 24.40
N SER A 145 -10.23 -16.39 25.53
CA SER A 145 -9.94 -14.96 25.65
C SER A 145 -8.77 -14.47 24.80
N ALA A 146 -8.92 -13.28 24.23
CA ALA A 146 -7.85 -12.30 24.23
C ALA A 146 -8.45 -10.88 24.24
N VAL A 147 -8.73 -10.42 25.46
CA VAL A 147 -8.84 -9.00 25.79
C VAL A 147 -7.45 -8.39 25.60
N PHE A 148 -7.25 -7.58 24.56
CA PHE A 148 -6.18 -6.59 24.52
C PHE A 148 -6.69 -5.31 23.87
N GLY A 149 -6.88 -4.28 24.70
CA GLY A 149 -6.57 -2.91 24.30
C GLY A 149 -7.67 -2.00 23.74
N ILE A 150 -8.93 -2.09 24.18
CA ILE A 150 -9.87 -0.96 23.99
C ILE A 150 -9.58 0.06 25.10
N ALA A 151 -8.50 0.84 24.95
CA ALA A 151 -8.17 1.92 25.88
C ALA A 151 -7.26 2.99 25.23
N LEU A 152 -7.57 3.49 24.03
CA LEU A 152 -7.04 4.79 23.57
C LEU A 152 -7.78 5.43 22.36
N VAL A 153 -9.10 5.31 22.24
CA VAL A 153 -9.86 6.04 21.18
C VAL A 153 -11.08 6.78 21.74
N LEU A 154 -10.97 7.32 22.96
CA LEU A 154 -11.93 8.31 23.47
C LEU A 154 -11.42 9.76 23.40
N GLY A 155 -10.31 10.00 22.68
CA GLY A 155 -9.70 11.34 22.58
C GLY A 155 -9.87 12.08 21.24
N LEU A 156 -10.14 11.39 20.12
CA LEU A 156 -10.04 12.01 18.79
C LEU A 156 -11.34 12.01 17.96
N ALA A 157 -12.46 11.49 18.50
CA ALA A 157 -13.76 11.55 17.83
C ALA A 157 -14.58 12.81 18.18
N ALA A 158 -14.09 13.67 19.08
CA ALA A 158 -14.77 14.92 19.46
C ALA A 158 -14.41 16.13 18.58
N ALA A 159 -13.40 16.02 17.69
CA ALA A 159 -12.95 17.14 16.87
C ALA A 159 -13.69 17.29 15.52
N PHE A 160 -14.41 16.27 15.05
CA PHE A 160 -15.08 16.31 13.74
C PHE A 160 -16.56 16.72 13.81
N PHE A 161 -17.17 16.77 14.99
CA PHE A 161 -18.59 17.15 15.14
C PHE A 161 -18.81 18.65 15.46
N ALA A 162 -17.74 19.42 15.74
CA ALA A 162 -17.85 20.83 16.12
C ALA A 162 -17.87 21.82 14.93
N GLN A 163 -17.63 21.37 13.69
CA GLN A 163 -17.58 22.28 12.52
C GLN A 163 -18.86 22.35 11.68
N HIS A 164 -19.98 21.73 12.08
CA HIS A 164 -21.22 21.71 11.27
C HIS A 164 -22.51 22.16 12.00
N LEU A 165 -22.41 22.83 13.16
CA LEU A 165 -23.60 23.34 13.87
C LEU A 165 -23.69 24.87 14.02
N ASN A 166 -22.86 25.67 13.35
CA ASN A 166 -22.92 27.13 13.46
C ASN A 166 -23.28 27.85 12.15
N ALA A 167 -24.21 27.29 11.39
CA ALA A 167 -24.83 27.96 10.24
C ALA A 167 -26.37 27.91 10.34
N LYS A 168 -26.92 28.70 11.26
CA LYS A 168 -28.23 29.40 11.17
C LYS A 168 -28.64 29.95 12.55
N ALA A 169 -28.34 31.23 12.78
CA ALA A 169 -29.17 32.21 13.46
C ALA A 169 -28.62 33.59 13.11
#